data_AF-A0A2N2F8T9-F1
#
_entry.id   AF-A0A2N2F8T9-F1
#
_cell.length_a   1.000
_cell.length_b   1.000
_cell.length_c   1.000
_cell.angle_alpha   90.00
_cell.angle_beta   90.00
_cell.angle_gamma   90.00
#
_symmetry.space_group_name_H-M   'P 1'
#
loop_
_entity.id
_entity.type
_entity.pdbx_description
1 polymer ?
#
loop_
_entity_poly.entity_id
_entity_poly.type
_entity_poly.pdbx_seq_one_letter_code
_entity_poly.pdbx_strand_id
1 'polypeptide(L)' 'MAISMKSRVIRSSDPIAEPVDDELVMADIDSGKYYGLNDIATAIWQNLEKKITVEDLCKRLCESYEVNPEQCST' A
#
# COMPACT_ATOMS: atom_id res chain seq x y z
N MET A 1 11.86 3.87 -12.42
CA MET A 1 12.54 3.37 -11.21
C MET A 1 12.09 1.93 -11.00
N ALA A 2 13.03 0.98 -10.89
CA ALA A 2 12.70 -0.40 -10.58
C ALA A 2 12.67 -0.59 -9.07
N ILE A 3 11.53 -1.03 -8.53
CA ILE A 3 11.40 -1.45 -7.13
C ILE A 3 11.70 -2.95 -7.07
N SER A 4 12.49 -3.38 -6.09
CA SER A 4 12.83 -4.80 -5.84
C SER A 4 12.39 -5.23 -4.44
N MET A 5 12.35 -6.54 -4.17
CA MET A 5 11.98 -7.11 -2.85
C MET A 5 12.82 -6.55 -1.69
N LYS A 6 14.09 -6.19 -1.95
CA LYS A 6 15.01 -5.60 -0.95
C LYS A 6 14.87 -4.09 -0.80
N SER A 7 14.03 -3.45 -1.63
CA SER A 7 13.83 -2.01 -1.58
C SER A 7 13.07 -1.63 -0.32
N ARG A 8 13.53 -0.56 0.33
CA ARG A 8 12.86 0.02 1.49
C ARG A 8 11.95 1.14 1.03
N VAL A 9 10.65 0.96 1.23
CA VAL A 9 9.60 1.88 0.80
C VAL A 9 8.90 2.47 2.02
N ILE A 10 8.38 3.67 1.83
CA ILE A 10 7.53 4.40 2.77
C ILE A 10 6.54 5.20 1.94
N ARG A 11 5.30 5.35 2.41
CA ARG A 11 4.31 6.18 1.72
C ARG A 11 4.74 7.64 1.72
N SER A 12 4.37 8.39 0.68
CA SER A 12 4.51 9.85 0.72
C SER A 12 3.47 10.44 1.67
N SER A 13 3.81 11.57 2.29
CA SER A 13 2.89 12.35 3.13
C SER A 13 2.03 13.33 2.34
N ASP A 14 2.28 13.47 1.03
CA ASP A 14 1.60 14.46 0.18
C ASP A 14 0.12 14.11 -0.08
N PRO A 15 -0.24 12.89 -0.50
CA PRO A 15 -1.64 12.57 -0.73
C PRO A 15 -2.39 12.42 0.61
N ILE A 16 -3.56 13.06 0.68
CA ILE A 16 -4.48 12.92 1.80
C ILE A 16 -5.21 11.59 1.63
N ALA A 17 -5.20 10.75 2.65
CA ALA A 17 -5.92 9.48 2.65
C ALA A 17 -6.91 9.47 3.81
N GLU A 18 -8.20 9.43 3.49
CA GLU A 18 -9.28 9.41 4.48
C GLU A 18 -10.24 8.24 4.21
N PRO A 19 -10.67 7.51 5.25
CA PRO A 19 -11.67 6.47 5.11
C PRO A 19 -13.03 7.11 4.80
N VAL A 20 -13.68 6.65 3.73
CA VAL A 20 -15.00 7.07 3.31
C VAL A 20 -15.84 5.83 3.06
N ASP A 21 -16.88 5.64 3.87
CA ASP A 21 -17.69 4.41 3.91
C ASP A 21 -16.81 3.16 4.09
N ASP A 22 -16.84 2.24 3.12
CA ASP A 22 -16.09 0.97 3.15
C ASP A 22 -14.75 1.04 2.38
N GLU A 23 -14.38 2.20 1.83
CA GLU A 23 -13.16 2.38 1.03
C GLU A 23 -12.23 3.45 1.62
N LEU A 24 -10.94 3.38 1.28
CA LEU A 24 -9.99 4.45 1.58
C LEU A 24 -9.85 5.36 0.35
N VAL A 25 -10.27 6.61 0.47
CA VAL A 25 -10.12 7.59 -0.60
C VAL A 25 -8.80 8.32 -0.41
N MET A 26 -7.98 8.29 -1.45
CA MET A 26 -6.73 9.02 -1.52
C MET A 26 -6.83 10.16 -2.54
N ALA A 27 -6.61 11.38 -2.08
CA ALA A 27 -6.60 12.58 -2.89
C ALA A 27 -5.19 13.18 -2.93
N ASP A 28 -4.62 13.26 -4.12
CA ASP A 28 -3.45 14.09 -4.39
C ASP A 28 -3.95 15.45 -4.89
N ILE A 29 -3.90 16.43 -3.98
CA ILE A 29 -4.38 17.79 -4.25
C ILE A 29 -3.51 18.49 -5.29
N ASP A 30 -2.19 18.28 -5.24
CA ASP A 30 -1.24 18.94 -6.16
C ASP A 30 -1.44 18.47 -7.61
N SER A 31 -1.72 17.17 -7.81
CA SER A 31 -2.02 16.64 -9.14
C SER A 31 -3.51 16.65 -9.52
N GLY A 32 -4.39 16.99 -8.58
CA GLY A 32 -5.85 17.01 -8.76
C GLY A 32 -6.46 15.63 -8.98
N LYS A 33 -5.80 14.57 -8.50
CA LYS A 33 -6.20 13.17 -8.73
C LYS A 33 -6.79 12.54 -7.48
N TYR A 34 -7.78 11.68 -7.71
CA TYR A 34 -8.45 10.92 -6.66
C TYR A 34 -8.35 9.43 -6.99
N TYR A 35 -8.06 8.64 -5.97
CA TYR A 35 -7.88 7.20 -6.04
C TYR A 35 -8.73 6.55 -4.95
N GLY A 36 -9.61 5.62 -5.34
CA GLY A 36 -10.25 4.72 -4.39
C GLY A 36 -9.35 3.50 -4.16
N LEU A 37 -9.03 3.22 -2.91
CA LEU A 37 -8.27 2.03 -2.52
C LEU A 37 -9.23 0.99 -1.96
N ASN A 38 -9.16 -0.22 -2.52
CA ASN A 38 -9.83 -1.38 -1.95
C ASN A 38 -9.14 -1.84 -0.65
N ASP A 39 -9.70 -2.85 0.01
CA ASP A 39 -9.19 -3.37 1.29
C ASP A 39 -7.71 -3.73 1.26
N ILE A 40 -7.24 -4.40 0.20
CA ILE A 40 -5.84 -4.82 0.07
C ILE A 40 -4.93 -3.60 -0.13
N ALA A 41 -5.31 -2.68 -1.00
CA ALA A 41 -4.55 -1.46 -1.26
C ALA A 41 -4.51 -0.55 -0.02
N THR A 42 -5.59 -0.53 0.76
CA THR A 42 -5.67 0.13 2.07
C THR A 42 -4.71 -0.51 3.07
N ALA A 43 -4.68 -1.84 3.17
CA ALA A 43 -3.75 -2.56 4.04
C ALA A 43 -2.29 -2.31 3.66
N ILE A 44 -1.98 -2.28 2.36
CA ILE A 44 -0.66 -1.88 1.84
C ILE A 44 -0.34 -0.46 2.30
N TRP A 45 -1.24 0.50 2.05
CA TRP A 45 -1.03 1.90 2.39
C TRP A 45 -0.79 2.13 3.89
N GLN A 46 -1.52 1.42 4.75
CA GLN A 46 -1.34 1.46 6.20
C GLN A 46 0.02 0.88 6.62
N ASN A 47 0.44 -0.25 6.05
CA ASN A 47 1.76 -0.83 6.34
C ASN A 47 2.91 0.08 5.92
N LEU A 48 2.72 0.87 4.86
CA LEU A 48 3.70 1.82 4.34
C LEU A 48 3.84 3.10 5.19
N GLU A 49 3.05 3.27 6.26
CA GLU A 49 3.23 4.38 7.21
C GLU A 49 4.65 4.41 7.80
N LYS A 50 5.23 3.23 8.04
CA LYS A 50 6.61 3.08 8.51
C LYS A 50 7.46 2.47 7.40
N LYS A 51 8.73 2.86 7.36
CA LYS A 51 9.69 2.35 6.39
C LYS A 51 9.82 0.82 6.52
N ILE A 52 9.42 0.09 5.48
CA ILE A 52 9.38 -1.37 5.43
C ILE A 52 10.05 -1.86 4.14
N THR A 53 10.55 -3.10 4.13
CA THR A 53 11.00 -3.73 2.88
C THR A 53 9.80 -4.28 2.10
N VAL A 54 9.91 -4.33 0.77
CA VAL A 54 8.84 -4.95 -0.05
C VAL A 54 8.67 -6.43 0.31
N GLU A 55 9.75 -7.13 0.64
CA GLU A 55 9.68 -8.52 1.13
C GLU A 55 8.87 -8.65 2.42
N ASP A 56 9.12 -7.81 3.42
CA ASP A 56 8.37 -7.84 4.69
C ASP A 56 6.91 -7.44 4.49
N LEU A 57 6.65 -6.48 3.60
CA LEU A 57 5.29 -6.08 3.23
C LEU A 57 4.54 -7.27 2.62
N CYS A 58 5.13 -7.96 1.64
CA CYS A 58 4.53 -9.15 1.04
C CYS A 58 4.28 -10.25 2.08
N LYS A 59 5.23 -10.52 2.99
CA LYS A 59 5.04 -11.51 4.06
C LYS A 59 3.83 -11.18 4.95
N ARG A 60 3.71 -9.94 5.41
CA ARG A 60 2.58 -9.50 6.24
C ARG A 60 1.24 -9.61 5.53
N LEU A 61 1.20 -9.29 4.24
CA LEU A 61 0.00 -9.44 3.43
C LEU A 61 -0.34 -10.93 3.22
N CYS A 62 0.65 -11.78 2.95
CA CYS A 62 0.45 -13.22 2.85
C CYS A 62 -0.13 -13.81 4.15
N GLU A 63 0.38 -13.38 5.31
CA GLU A 63 -0.13 -13.80 6.62
C GLU A 63 -1.55 -13.28 6.89
N SER A 64 -1.88 -12.07 6.46
CA SER A 64 -3.19 -11.43 6.74
C SER A 64 -4.29 -11.91 5.80
N TYR A 65 -3.95 -12.30 4.57
CA TYR A 65 -4.90 -12.68 3.53
C TYR A 65 -4.82 -14.16 3.13
N GLU A 66 -3.99 -14.97 3.82
CA GLU A 66 -3.76 -16.40 3.53
C GLU A 66 -3.43 -16.69 2.05
N VAL A 67 -2.66 -15.79 1.42
CA VAL A 67 -2.25 -15.91 0.01
C VAL A 67 -0.80 -16.38 -0.13
N ASN A 68 -0.50 -17.05 -1.24
CA ASN A 68 0.86 -17.50 -1.51
C ASN A 68 1.79 -16.33 -1.91
N PRO A 69 3.10 -16.39 -1.57
CA PRO A 69 4.07 -15.34 -1.91
C PRO A 69 4.17 -15.04 -3.42
N GLU A 70 3.94 -16.06 -4.24
CA GLU A 70 3.93 -15.95 -5.71
C GLU A 70 2.77 -15.07 -6.20
N GLN A 71 1.58 -15.21 -5.60
CA GLN A 71 0.43 -14.36 -5.89
C GLN A 71 0.60 -12.93 -5.34
N CYS A 72 1.31 -12.78 -4.21
CA CYS A 72 1.57 -11.48 -3.62
C CYS A 72 2.67 -10.67 -4.33
N SER A 73 3.53 -11.32 -5.13
CA SER A 73 4.70 -10.70 -5.78
C SER A 73 4.58 -10.54 -7.30
N THR A 74 3.47 -11.02 -7.89
CA THR A 74 3.17 -10.92 -9.33
C THR A 74 2.55 -9.57 -9.69
#